data_AF-A0A820ML07-F1
#
_entry.id   AF-A0A820ML07-F1
#
_cell.length_a   1.000
_cell.length_b   1.000
_cell.length_c   1.000
_cell.angle_alpha   90.00
_cell.angle_beta   90.00
_cell.angle_gamma   90.00
#
_symmetry.space_group_name_H-M   'P 1'
#
loop_
_entity.id
_entity.type
_entity.pdbx_description
1 polymer ?
#
loop_
_entity_poly.entity_id
_entity_poly.type
_entity_poly.pdbx_seq_one_letter_code
_entity_poly.pdbx_strand_id
1 'polypeptide(L)'
;ARSLFEKPTDRDVVCHASAHHMQYQDDFRVKMCTEVNDDHFNTVHHELGHIEYFMAYERNQPYLYQEGANAGFHEAIGDTIGIFATSPTHLITLGFLDESIVNSHYEINYLLRLALQKVAFLPFAYVIDKERF
;
A
#
# COMPACT_ATOMS: atom_id res chain seq x y z
N ALA A 1 11.97 5.33 17.11
CA ALA A 1 11.04 5.58 15.98
C ALA A 1 9.60 5.49 16.50
N ARG A 2 8.66 6.31 16.00
CA ARG A 2 7.23 6.26 16.41
C ARG A 2 6.42 5.19 15.65
N SER A 3 6.85 4.84 14.44
CA SER A 3 6.35 3.73 13.62
C SER A 3 7.01 2.39 13.99
N LEU A 4 6.38 1.28 13.61
CA LEU A 4 6.88 -0.08 13.74
C LEU A 4 7.04 -0.67 12.34
N PHE A 5 8.28 -0.85 11.91
CA PHE A 5 8.63 -1.43 10.60
C PHE A 5 9.23 -2.83 10.71
N GLU A 6 9.63 -3.26 11.90
CA GLU A 6 10.18 -4.58 12.16
C GLU A 6 9.41 -5.23 13.31
N LYS A 7 9.28 -6.55 13.26
CA LYS A 7 8.63 -7.28 14.34
C LYS A 7 9.50 -7.18 15.61
N PRO A 8 8.97 -6.65 16.73
CA PRO A 8 9.70 -6.59 17.98
C PRO A 8 9.98 -8.00 18.52
N THR A 9 11.09 -8.15 19.22
CA THR A 9 11.48 -9.42 19.89
C THR A 9 11.05 -9.48 21.35
N ASP A 10 10.63 -8.34 21.92
CA ASP A 10 10.29 -8.18 23.33
C ASP A 10 8.78 -8.27 23.63
N ARG A 11 7.93 -8.31 22.60
CA ARG A 11 6.47 -8.33 22.76
C ARG A 11 5.74 -8.85 21.53
N ASP A 12 4.50 -9.30 21.74
CA ASP A 12 3.58 -9.65 20.67
C ASP A 12 2.92 -8.42 20.06
N VAL A 13 2.69 -8.45 18.74
CA VAL A 13 2.05 -7.37 17.98
C VAL A 13 1.19 -7.92 16.85
N VAL A 14 0.20 -7.14 16.42
CA VAL A 14 -0.55 -7.41 15.19
C VAL A 14 0.32 -7.00 14.00
N CYS A 15 0.73 -7.95 13.17
CA CYS A 15 1.64 -7.70 12.05
C CYS A 15 0.97 -7.19 10.76
N HIS A 16 -0.35 -7.33 10.63
CA HIS A 16 -1.06 -6.81 9.46
C HIS A 16 -0.76 -5.32 9.27
N ALA A 17 -0.35 -4.94 8.06
CA ALA A 17 0.05 -3.58 7.74
C ALA A 17 -1.11 -2.60 7.97
N SER A 18 -0.75 -1.39 8.39
CA SER A 18 -1.72 -0.32 8.64
C SER A 18 -1.02 1.01 8.82
N ALA A 19 -1.63 2.06 8.29
CA ALA A 19 -1.27 3.46 8.48
C ALA A 19 -2.24 4.13 9.46
N HIS A 20 -1.70 5.02 10.30
CA HIS A 20 -2.44 5.67 11.37
C HIS A 20 -2.19 7.17 11.37
N HIS A 21 -3.27 7.95 11.36
CA HIS A 21 -3.26 9.35 11.77
C HIS A 21 -3.60 9.41 13.26
N MET A 22 -2.69 9.92 14.09
CA MET A 22 -2.84 9.88 15.55
C MET A 22 -3.70 11.02 16.09
N GLN A 23 -4.32 11.84 15.23
CA GLN A 23 -5.18 12.98 15.59
C GLN A 23 -4.49 13.99 16.54
N TYR A 24 -3.16 13.98 16.54
CA TYR A 24 -2.30 14.89 17.27
C TYR A 24 -1.27 15.44 16.27
N GLN A 25 -1.20 16.77 16.17
CA GLN A 25 -0.52 17.53 15.11
C GLN A 25 0.75 16.85 14.57
N ASP A 26 0.74 16.54 13.27
CA ASP A 26 1.85 15.96 12.51
C ASP A 26 2.38 14.61 13.07
N ASP A 27 1.51 13.78 13.65
CA ASP A 27 1.84 12.42 14.09
C ASP A 27 1.14 11.36 13.23
N PHE A 28 1.87 10.88 12.23
CA PHE A 28 1.49 9.81 11.32
C PHE A 28 2.41 8.61 11.52
N ARG A 29 1.84 7.40 11.55
CA ARG A 29 2.58 6.18 11.88
C ARG A 29 2.20 5.03 10.97
N VAL A 30 3.18 4.20 10.65
CA VAL A 30 2.99 2.91 9.97
C VAL A 30 3.29 1.79 10.97
N LYS A 31 2.48 0.73 10.94
CA LYS A 31 2.69 -0.48 11.73
C LYS A 31 2.64 -1.70 10.83
N MET A 32 3.80 -2.22 10.48
CA MET A 32 4.00 -3.39 9.61
C MET A 32 5.21 -4.20 10.11
N CYS A 33 5.09 -5.52 10.12
CA CYS A 33 6.23 -6.42 10.35
C CYS A 33 6.92 -6.67 9.01
N THR A 34 7.73 -5.72 8.54
CA THR A 34 8.30 -5.75 7.18
C THR A 34 9.34 -6.86 7.05
N GLU A 35 9.36 -7.47 5.87
CA GLU A 35 10.31 -8.49 5.44
C GLU A 35 10.88 -8.04 4.10
N VAL A 36 12.08 -8.48 3.76
CA VAL A 36 12.77 -8.08 2.53
C VAL A 36 12.28 -8.95 1.37
N ASN A 37 11.15 -8.58 0.78
CA ASN A 37 10.56 -9.22 -0.40
C ASN A 37 9.74 -8.21 -1.24
N ASP A 38 9.29 -8.63 -2.41
CA ASP A 38 8.58 -7.77 -3.37
C ASP A 38 7.16 -7.39 -2.90
N ASP A 39 6.43 -8.32 -2.30
CA ASP A 39 5.10 -8.09 -1.77
C ASP A 39 5.13 -7.03 -0.66
N HIS A 40 6.06 -7.12 0.29
CA HIS A 40 6.23 -6.13 1.34
C HIS A 40 6.79 -4.80 0.82
N PHE A 41 7.55 -4.80 -0.27
CA PHE A 41 7.94 -3.55 -0.95
C PHE A 41 6.71 -2.83 -1.53
N ASN A 42 5.76 -3.56 -2.12
CA ASN A 42 4.47 -3.02 -2.55
C ASN A 42 3.66 -2.49 -1.35
N THR A 43 3.49 -3.32 -0.31
CA THR A 43 2.68 -2.96 0.87
C THR A 43 3.21 -1.73 1.59
N VAL A 44 4.53 -1.59 1.77
CA VAL A 44 5.10 -0.36 2.37
C VAL A 44 4.71 0.88 1.57
N HIS A 45 4.75 0.82 0.24
CA HIS A 45 4.33 1.93 -0.61
C HIS A 45 2.82 2.20 -0.53
N HIS A 46 2.01 1.15 -0.40
CA HIS A 46 0.58 1.29 -0.14
C HIS A 46 0.31 2.06 1.16
N GLU A 47 0.94 1.63 2.27
CA GLU A 47 0.77 2.30 3.57
C GLU A 47 1.29 3.75 3.56
N LEU A 48 2.41 4.01 2.86
CA LEU A 48 2.91 5.37 2.68
C LEU A 48 1.95 6.24 1.85
N GLY A 49 1.21 5.66 0.90
CA GLY A 49 0.14 6.36 0.19
C GLY A 49 -0.97 6.84 1.13
N HIS A 50 -1.35 6.04 2.14
CA HIS A 50 -2.27 6.52 3.18
C HIS A 50 -1.67 7.66 4.01
N ILE A 51 -0.40 7.56 4.39
CA ILE A 51 0.30 8.61 5.17
C ILE A 51 0.32 9.93 4.39
N GLU A 52 0.65 9.90 3.09
CA GLU A 52 0.59 11.08 2.23
C GLU A 52 -0.81 11.66 2.16
N TYR A 53 -1.85 10.81 2.07
CA TYR A 53 -3.21 11.29 2.05
C TYR A 53 -3.63 11.95 3.38
N PHE A 54 -3.21 11.38 4.51
CA PHE A 54 -3.39 11.96 5.84
C PHE A 54 -2.75 13.35 5.96
N MET A 55 -1.48 13.46 5.55
CA MET A 55 -0.77 14.74 5.53
C MET A 55 -1.47 15.77 4.63
N ALA A 56 -1.99 15.35 3.48
CA ALA A 56 -2.64 16.24 2.54
C ALA A 56 -3.92 16.84 3.09
N TYR A 57 -4.82 16.05 3.70
CA TYR A 57 -6.04 16.62 4.27
C TYR A 57 -5.80 17.32 5.62
N GLU A 58 -4.83 16.89 6.45
CA GLU A 58 -4.62 17.52 7.76
C GLU A 58 -4.22 19.00 7.58
N ARG A 59 -3.38 19.27 6.57
CA ARG A 59 -2.90 20.62 6.24
C ARG A 59 -3.97 21.52 5.63
N ASN A 60 -4.99 20.94 4.98
CA ASN A 60 -5.86 21.68 4.07
C ASN A 60 -7.35 21.62 4.44
N GLN A 61 -7.75 20.78 5.41
CA GLN A 61 -9.15 20.55 5.76
C GLN A 61 -9.43 20.77 7.25
N PRO A 62 -10.60 21.32 7.62
CA PRO A 62 -11.07 21.30 9.00
C PRO A 62 -11.18 19.86 9.53
N TYR A 63 -11.01 19.68 10.84
CA TYR A 63 -10.97 18.36 11.50
C TYR A 63 -12.09 17.40 11.07
N LEU A 64 -13.34 17.89 10.91
CA LEU A 64 -14.48 17.06 10.50
C LEU A 64 -14.42 16.54 9.05
N TYR A 65 -13.50 17.06 8.23
CA TYR A 65 -13.31 16.68 6.83
C TYR A 65 -11.94 16.04 6.59
N GLN A 66 -11.25 15.62 7.65
CA GLN A 66 -9.96 14.93 7.59
C GLN A 66 -10.14 13.42 7.34
N GLU A 67 -10.78 13.10 6.22
CA GLU A 67 -11.03 11.73 5.76
C GLU A 67 -11.07 11.70 4.23
N GLY A 68 -10.89 10.53 3.63
CA GLY A 68 -11.11 10.34 2.20
C GLY A 68 -12.56 10.62 1.80
N ALA A 69 -12.78 10.93 0.53
CA ALA A 69 -14.13 11.22 0.00
C ALA A 69 -15.13 10.06 0.24
N ASN A 70 -14.62 8.84 0.27
CA ASN A 70 -15.23 7.64 0.84
C ASN A 70 -14.12 6.63 1.16
N ALA A 71 -14.44 5.53 1.83
CA ALA A 71 -13.46 4.50 2.21
C ALA A 71 -12.64 3.97 1.00
N GLY A 72 -13.24 3.87 -0.19
CA GLY A 72 -12.56 3.40 -1.39
C GLY A 72 -11.46 4.34 -1.89
N PHE A 73 -11.54 5.65 -1.62
CA PHE A 73 -10.48 6.59 -2.01
C PHE A 73 -9.18 6.37 -1.23
N HIS A 74 -9.28 6.02 0.06
CA HIS A 74 -8.10 5.73 0.88
C HIS A 74 -7.32 4.55 0.33
N GLU A 75 -8.01 3.44 0.11
CA GLU A 75 -7.43 2.21 -0.44
C GLU A 75 -6.91 2.40 -1.86
N ALA A 76 -7.67 3.11 -2.72
CA ALA A 76 -7.27 3.34 -4.11
C ALA A 76 -5.97 4.16 -4.24
N ILE A 77 -5.76 5.15 -3.37
CA ILE A 77 -4.52 5.93 -3.36
C ILE A 77 -3.33 5.07 -2.94
N GLY A 78 -3.48 4.30 -1.84
CA GLY A 78 -2.44 3.35 -1.40
C GLY A 78 -2.07 2.38 -2.52
N ASP A 79 -3.07 1.71 -3.10
CA ASP A 79 -2.87 0.75 -4.18
C ASP A 79 -2.21 1.36 -5.42
N THR A 80 -2.59 2.58 -5.78
CA THR A 80 -1.99 3.29 -6.92
C THR A 80 -0.50 3.49 -6.69
N ILE A 81 -0.10 4.00 -5.53
CA ILE A 81 1.30 4.22 -5.18
C ILE A 81 2.07 2.89 -5.14
N GLY A 82 1.48 1.85 -4.54
CA GLY A 82 2.07 0.51 -4.52
C GLY A 82 2.33 -0.05 -5.93
N ILE A 83 1.34 0.02 -6.83
CA ILE A 83 1.47 -0.46 -8.21
C ILE A 83 2.59 0.28 -8.94
N PHE A 84 2.63 1.62 -8.86
CA PHE A 84 3.67 2.41 -9.52
C PHE A 84 5.07 2.11 -8.98
N ALA A 85 5.21 1.96 -7.66
CA ALA A 85 6.47 1.57 -7.03
C ALA A 85 6.97 0.20 -7.51
N THR A 86 6.06 -0.73 -7.80
CA THR A 86 6.43 -2.06 -8.34
C THR A 86 6.46 -2.14 -9.86
N SER A 87 6.30 -1.01 -10.57
CA SER A 87 6.33 -1.03 -12.04
C SER A 87 7.72 -1.41 -12.57
N PRO A 88 7.81 -2.14 -13.69
CA PRO A 88 9.10 -2.55 -14.26
C PRO A 88 10.02 -1.36 -14.52
N THR A 89 9.49 -0.26 -15.06
CA THR A 89 10.23 0.98 -15.29
C THR A 89 10.83 1.52 -13.99
N HIS A 90 10.06 1.55 -12.89
CA HIS A 90 10.58 2.04 -11.62
C HIS A 90 11.64 1.09 -11.04
N LEU A 91 11.42 -0.23 -11.09
CA LEU A 91 12.38 -1.20 -10.60
C LEU A 91 13.72 -1.18 -11.36
N ILE A 92 13.71 -0.88 -12.66
CA ILE A 92 14.92 -0.61 -13.44
C ILE A 92 15.66 0.61 -12.89
N THR A 93 14.96 1.71 -12.62
CA THR A 93 15.60 2.93 -12.08
C THR A 93 16.23 2.73 -10.70
N LEU A 94 15.69 1.80 -9.90
CA LEU A 94 16.23 1.41 -8.60
C LEU A 94 17.37 0.37 -8.71
N GLY A 95 17.60 -0.20 -9.89
CA GLY A 95 18.58 -1.25 -10.11
C GLY A 95 18.13 -2.64 -9.62
N PHE A 96 16.84 -2.84 -9.37
CA PHE A 96 16.26 -4.12 -8.97
C PHE A 96 15.87 -5.00 -10.16
N LEU A 97 15.77 -4.43 -11.36
CA LEU A 97 15.45 -5.13 -12.60
C LEU A 97 16.43 -4.72 -13.70
N ASP A 98 16.90 -5.69 -14.49
CA ASP A 98 17.70 -5.43 -15.68
C ASP A 98 16.78 -5.02 -16.84
N GLU A 99 17.09 -3.92 -17.54
CA GLU A 99 16.29 -3.46 -18.68
C GLU A 99 16.28 -4.49 -19.83
N SER A 100 17.38 -5.24 -20.01
CA SER A 100 17.53 -6.19 -21.11
C SER A 100 16.54 -7.36 -21.07
N ILE A 101 15.94 -7.65 -19.91
CA ILE A 101 14.94 -8.71 -19.77
C ILE A 101 13.52 -8.24 -20.04
N VAL A 102 13.29 -6.92 -20.15
CA VAL A 102 11.97 -6.36 -20.45
C VAL A 102 11.69 -6.48 -21.94
N ASN A 103 10.84 -7.43 -22.27
CA ASN A 103 10.34 -7.70 -23.61
C ASN A 103 8.84 -8.02 -23.55
N SER A 104 8.22 -8.30 -24.70
CA SER A 104 6.78 -8.61 -24.77
C SER A 104 6.35 -9.80 -23.92
N HIS A 105 7.20 -10.83 -23.75
CA HIS A 105 6.89 -11.95 -22.88
C HIS A 105 6.93 -11.55 -21.39
N TYR A 106 7.90 -10.72 -21.00
CA TYR A 106 7.97 -10.17 -19.66
C TYR A 106 6.72 -9.31 -19.34
N GLU A 107 6.30 -8.46 -20.28
CA GLU A 107 5.09 -7.63 -20.12
C GLU A 107 3.84 -8.49 -19.91
N ILE A 108 3.65 -9.55 -20.70
CA ILE A 108 2.53 -10.48 -20.52
C ILE A 108 2.59 -11.15 -19.14
N ASN A 109 3.75 -11.60 -18.71
CA ASN A 109 3.92 -12.21 -17.39
C ASN A 109 3.63 -11.23 -16.25
N TYR A 110 4.10 -9.99 -16.38
CA TYR A 110 3.81 -8.91 -15.43
C TYR A 110 2.31 -8.60 -15.35
N LEU A 111 1.65 -8.43 -16.50
CA LEU A 111 0.21 -8.17 -16.56
C LEU A 111 -0.61 -9.35 -16.01
N LEU A 112 -0.20 -10.59 -16.26
CA LEU A 112 -0.83 -11.78 -15.69
C LEU A 112 -0.68 -11.81 -14.17
N ARG A 113 0.51 -11.53 -13.63
CA ARG A 113 0.75 -11.42 -12.19
C ARG A 113 -0.14 -10.34 -11.57
N LEU A 114 -0.20 -9.16 -12.19
CA LEU A 114 -1.05 -8.06 -11.72
C LEU A 114 -2.54 -8.44 -11.77
N ALA A 115 -2.99 -9.14 -12.82
CA ALA A 115 -4.36 -9.62 -12.92
C ALA A 115 -4.72 -10.64 -11.84
N LEU A 116 -3.80 -11.56 -11.51
CA LEU A 116 -3.99 -12.52 -10.42
C LEU A 116 -4.12 -11.83 -9.05
N GLN A 117 -3.50 -10.67 -8.86
CA GLN A 117 -3.64 -9.90 -7.62
C GLN A 117 -4.89 -9.02 -7.62
N LYS A 118 -5.16 -8.29 -8.71
CA LYS A 118 -6.18 -7.22 -8.75
C LYS A 118 -7.51 -7.69 -9.31
N VAL A 119 -7.53 -8.47 -10.39
CA VAL A 119 -8.78 -8.95 -11.01
C VAL A 119 -9.38 -10.10 -10.21
N ALA A 120 -8.55 -11.04 -9.75
CA ALA A 120 -9.04 -12.16 -8.94
C ALA A 120 -9.59 -11.73 -7.56
N PHE A 121 -9.17 -10.56 -7.06
CA PHE A 121 -9.68 -10.00 -5.80
C PHE A 121 -11.12 -9.46 -5.93
N LEU A 122 -11.53 -8.99 -7.11
CA LEU A 122 -12.87 -8.40 -7.33
C LEU A 122 -14.03 -9.32 -6.91
N PRO A 123 -14.11 -10.59 -7.36
CA PRO A 123 -15.19 -11.47 -6.92
C PRO A 123 -15.11 -11.79 -5.42
N PHE A 124 -13.90 -11.89 -4.85
CA PHE A 124 -13.73 -12.11 -3.41
C PHE A 124 -14.28 -10.93 -2.60
N ALA A 125 -13.87 -9.71 -2.94
CA ALA A 125 -14.34 -8.49 -2.27
C ALA A 125 -15.87 -8.36 -2.34
N TYR A 126 -16.45 -8.61 -3.52
CA TYR A 126 -17.90 -8.57 -3.71
C TYR A 126 -18.63 -9.59 -2.84
N VAL A 127 -18.15 -10.85 -2.77
CA VAL A 127 -18.79 -11.89 -1.97
C VAL A 127 -18.70 -11.57 -0.48
N ILE A 128 -17.54 -11.11 0.01
CA ILE A 128 -17.38 -10.78 1.43
C ILE A 128 -18.37 -9.69 1.87
N ASP A 129 -18.47 -8.60 1.11
CA ASP A 129 -19.42 -7.53 1.45
C ASP A 129 -20.86 -8.02 1.31
N LYS A 130 -21.18 -8.80 0.27
CA LYS A 130 -22.53 -9.35 0.08
C LYS A 130 -22.98 -10.30 1.20
N GLU A 131 -22.08 -11.10 1.77
CA GLU A 131 -22.42 -12.01 2.88
C GLU A 131 -22.49 -11.29 4.22
N ARG A 132 -21.83 -10.13 4.36
CA ARG A 132 -21.83 -9.33 5.59
C ARG A 132 -23.12 -8.51 5.77
N PHE A 133 -23.78 -8.13 4.68
CA PHE A 133 -24.96 -7.26 4.64
C PHE A 133 -26.22 -8.00 4.18
#